data_AF-A0A2N5A569-F1
#
_entry.id   AF-A0A2N5A569-F1
#
_cell.length_a   1.000
_cell.length_b   1.000
_cell.length_c   1.000
_cell.angle_alpha   90.00
_cell.angle_beta   90.00
_cell.angle_gamma   90.00
#
_symmetry.space_group_name_H-M   'P 1'
#
loop_
_entity.id
_entity.type
_entity.pdbx_description
1 polymer ?
#
loop_
_entity_poly.entity_id
_entity_poly.type
_entity_poly.pdbx_seq_one_letter_code
_entity_poly.pdbx_strand_id
1 'polypeptide(L)'
;LNPGGVFVAQNGVCFLQQDEAVGSHRKLSHYFRDVSFYQAAIPTYYGGIMTFAWASDNEALRHLSSEIIQARFHKANLTCRYYNPAIHTAAFALPQYLHDALSAP
;
A
#
# COMPACT_ATOMS: atom_id res chain seq x y z
N LEU A 1 -4.00 -11.13 13.91
CA LEU A 1 -4.41 -11.80 12.65
C LEU A 1 -3.90 -13.23 12.69
N ASN A 2 -4.34 -14.11 11.79
CA ASN A 2 -3.66 -15.41 11.61
C ASN A 2 -2.19 -15.18 11.21
N PRO A 3 -1.28 -16.15 11.48
CA PRO A 3 0.10 -16.06 11.03
C PRO A 3 0.20 -15.75 9.53
N GLY A 4 1.00 -14.74 9.16
CA GLY A 4 1.12 -14.26 7.77
C GLY A 4 -0.05 -13.40 7.27
N GLY A 5 -0.93 -12.94 8.17
CA GLY A 5 -2.04 -12.05 7.82
C GLY A 5 -1.58 -10.67 7.35
N VAL A 6 -2.44 -10.01 6.57
CA VAL A 6 -2.25 -8.66 6.07
C VAL A 6 -3.38 -7.78 6.58
N PHE A 7 -3.03 -6.60 7.09
CA PHE A 7 -3.94 -5.51 7.36
C PHE A 7 -3.80 -4.44 6.27
N VAL A 8 -4.94 -4.00 5.73
CA VAL A 8 -5.00 -2.82 4.85
C VAL A 8 -6.10 -1.88 5.32
N ALA A 9 -5.86 -0.57 5.21
CA ALA A 9 -6.85 0.46 5.52
C ALA A 9 -6.71 1.65 4.58
N GLN A 10 -7.82 2.31 4.27
CA GLN A 10 -7.78 3.59 3.56
C GLN A 10 -7.09 4.64 4.45
N ASN A 11 -6.22 5.47 3.87
CA ASN A 11 -5.39 6.43 4.62
C ASN A 11 -5.30 7.79 3.90
N GLY A 12 -6.44 8.32 3.45
CA GLY A 12 -6.54 9.69 2.93
C GLY A 12 -5.78 9.98 1.64
N VAL A 13 -5.83 11.24 1.21
CA VAL A 13 -5.08 11.75 0.06
C VAL A 13 -3.82 12.43 0.57
N CYS A 14 -2.68 11.76 0.43
CA CYS A 14 -1.44 12.17 1.10
C CYS A 14 -0.87 13.52 0.63
N PHE A 15 -1.34 14.07 -0.50
CA PHE A 15 -0.94 15.42 -0.90
C PHE A 15 -1.40 16.48 0.11
N LEU A 16 -2.60 16.30 0.70
CA LEU A 16 -3.19 17.26 1.64
C LEU A 16 -2.99 16.85 3.11
N GLN A 17 -2.76 15.55 3.38
CA GLN A 17 -2.90 14.96 4.72
C GLN A 17 -1.72 14.04 5.08
N GLN A 18 -0.49 14.53 5.00
CA GLN A 18 0.73 13.72 5.29
C GLN A 18 0.80 13.25 6.74
N ASP A 19 0.32 14.07 7.69
CA ASP A 19 0.31 13.75 9.12
C ASP A 19 -0.52 12.50 9.45
N GLU A 20 -1.58 12.24 8.68
CA GLU A 20 -2.39 11.02 8.84
C GLU A 20 -1.59 9.77 8.45
N ALA A 21 -0.79 9.85 7.38
CA ALA A 21 0.09 8.75 6.97
C ALA A 21 1.18 8.49 8.02
N VAL A 22 1.86 9.53 8.49
CA VAL A 22 2.89 9.40 9.55
C VAL A 22 2.29 8.85 10.85
N GLY A 23 1.12 9.37 11.25
CA GLY A 23 0.41 8.92 12.44
C GLY A 23 0.00 7.45 12.36
N SER A 24 -0.53 7.00 11.23
CA SER A 24 -0.88 5.59 10.99
C SER A 24 0.35 4.69 10.96
N HIS A 25 1.41 5.10 10.27
CA HIS A 25 2.67 4.36 10.21
C HIS A 25 3.22 4.11 11.61
N ARG A 26 3.30 5.17 12.43
CA ARG A 26 3.77 5.08 13.82
C ARG A 26 2.92 4.12 14.64
N LYS A 27 1.58 4.24 14.58
CA LYS A 27 0.66 3.37 15.33
C LYS A 27 0.80 1.91 14.92
N LEU A 28 0.79 1.62 13.62
CA LEU A 28 0.87 0.26 13.10
C LEU A 28 2.23 -0.39 13.38
N SER A 29 3.31 0.38 13.40
CA SER A 29 4.67 -0.11 13.69
C SER A 29 4.82 -0.67 15.12
N HIS A 30 3.88 -0.39 16.03
CA HIS A 30 3.86 -1.03 17.36
C HIS A 30 3.32 -2.46 17.32
N TYR A 31 2.56 -2.82 16.28
CA TYR A 31 1.83 -4.08 16.20
C TYR A 31 2.32 -5.02 15.09
N PHE A 32 3.01 -4.48 14.07
CA PHE A 32 3.43 -5.22 12.89
C PHE A 32 4.90 -4.98 12.57
N ARG A 33 5.54 -5.98 11.97
CA ARG A 33 6.97 -5.92 11.58
C ARG A 33 7.22 -5.17 10.27
N ASP A 34 6.32 -5.28 9.31
CA ASP A 34 6.36 -4.55 8.04
C ASP A 34 5.18 -3.61 7.96
N VAL A 35 5.45 -2.31 7.89
CA VAL A 35 4.44 -1.26 7.73
C VAL A 35 4.84 -0.37 6.56
N SER A 36 3.89 -0.11 5.67
CA SER A 36 4.12 0.70 4.49
C SER A 36 2.81 1.26 3.94
N PHE A 37 2.85 1.81 2.74
CA PHE A 37 1.67 2.26 2.00
C PHE A 37 1.73 1.77 0.56
N TYR A 38 0.56 1.61 -0.04
CA TYR A 38 0.40 1.59 -1.49
C TYR A 38 -0.58 2.68 -1.91
N GLN A 39 -0.62 2.99 -3.20
CA GLN A 39 -1.41 4.11 -3.70
C GLN A 39 -2.25 3.78 -4.94
N ALA A 40 -3.29 4.59 -5.14
CA ALA A 40 -4.01 4.71 -6.40
C ALA A 40 -4.63 6.12 -6.50
N ALA A 41 -4.84 6.61 -7.73
CA ALA A 41 -5.58 7.85 -7.95
C ALA A 41 -7.08 7.53 -8.16
N ILE A 42 -7.94 7.99 -7.26
CA ILE A 42 -9.38 7.76 -7.34
C ILE A 42 -10.04 9.07 -7.80
N PRO A 43 -10.71 9.13 -8.97
CA PRO A 43 -11.15 10.39 -9.57
C PRO A 43 -12.03 11.29 -8.68
N THR A 44 -12.85 10.68 -7.82
CA THR A 44 -13.77 11.41 -6.94
C THR A 44 -13.14 11.87 -5.63
N TYR A 45 -11.92 11.42 -5.32
CA TYR A 45 -11.16 11.89 -4.17
C TYR A 45 -10.14 12.93 -4.65
N TYR A 46 -10.48 14.19 -4.42
CA TYR A 46 -9.69 15.32 -4.87
C TYR A 46 -8.30 15.36 -4.22
N GLY A 47 -7.28 15.74 -5.00
CA GLY A 47 -5.91 15.94 -4.50
C GLY A 47 -4.88 14.89 -4.93
N GLY A 48 -5.17 14.07 -5.95
CA GLY A 48 -4.19 13.16 -6.55
C GLY A 48 -4.26 11.74 -6.00
N ILE A 49 -3.13 11.19 -5.56
CA ILE A 49 -3.08 9.81 -5.07
C ILE A 49 -3.69 9.68 -3.67
N MET A 50 -4.57 8.70 -3.52
CA MET A 50 -4.97 8.17 -2.23
C MET A 50 -3.93 7.14 -1.77
N THR A 51 -3.60 7.17 -0.50
CA THR A 51 -2.77 6.17 0.16
C THR A 51 -3.61 5.15 0.91
N PHE A 52 -3.15 3.91 0.91
CA PHE A 52 -3.70 2.82 1.67
C PHE A 52 -2.60 2.29 2.59
N ALA A 53 -2.87 2.26 3.89
CA ALA A 53 -1.96 1.67 4.85
C ALA A 53 -1.84 0.17 4.59
N TRP A 54 -0.62 -0.35 4.68
CA TRP A 54 -0.27 -1.75 4.57
C TRP A 54 0.47 -2.17 5.83
N ALA A 55 0.07 -3.28 6.44
CA ALA A 55 0.82 -3.86 7.55
C ALA A 55 0.75 -5.38 7.58
N SER A 56 1.88 -6.03 7.88
CA SER A 56 1.97 -7.48 8.05
C SER A 56 3.16 -7.86 8.93
N ASP A 57 3.14 -9.05 9.51
CA ASP A 57 4.32 -9.67 10.13
C ASP A 57 5.20 -10.41 9.11
N ASN A 58 4.76 -10.48 7.84
CA ASN A 58 5.49 -11.11 6.74
C ASN A 58 5.98 -10.05 5.74
N GLU A 59 7.23 -9.64 5.92
CA GLU A 59 7.92 -8.63 5.11
C GLU A 59 8.01 -8.99 3.61
N ALA A 60 7.94 -10.28 3.25
CA ALA A 60 8.07 -10.71 1.86
C ALA A 60 6.84 -10.35 0.99
N LEU A 61 5.67 -10.10 1.59
CA LEU A 61 4.41 -10.06 0.86
C LEU A 61 4.25 -8.87 -0.09
N ARG A 62 4.82 -7.70 0.25
CA ARG A 62 4.79 -6.52 -0.64
C ARG A 62 5.92 -6.46 -1.66
N HIS A 63 6.90 -7.36 -1.55
CA HIS A 63 8.07 -7.45 -2.43
C HIS A 63 7.99 -8.61 -3.41
N LEU A 64 6.81 -9.23 -3.56
CA LEU A 64 6.60 -10.31 -4.52
C LEU A 64 6.84 -9.80 -5.94
N SER A 65 7.50 -10.63 -6.75
CA SER A 65 7.78 -10.30 -8.14
C SER A 65 6.48 -10.20 -8.96
N SER A 66 6.50 -9.41 -10.03
CA SER A 66 5.33 -9.23 -10.88
C SER A 66 4.89 -10.55 -11.51
N GLU A 67 5.81 -11.47 -11.78
CA GLU A 67 5.53 -12.82 -12.30
C GLU A 67 4.69 -13.65 -11.32
N ILE A 68 5.00 -13.59 -10.01
CA ILE A 68 4.21 -14.28 -8.98
C ILE A 68 2.80 -13.69 -8.92
N ILE A 69 2.67 -12.37 -8.96
CA ILE A 69 1.36 -11.70 -8.95
C ILE A 69 0.57 -12.04 -10.22
N GLN A 70 1.23 -12.08 -11.38
CA GLN A 70 0.62 -12.45 -12.66
C GLN A 70 0.09 -13.88 -12.65
N ALA A 71 0.89 -14.84 -12.16
CA ALA A 71 0.47 -16.23 -12.04
C ALA A 71 -0.75 -16.38 -11.11
N ARG A 72 -0.77 -15.67 -9.97
CA ARG A 72 -1.90 -15.66 -9.03
C ARG A 72 -3.15 -15.02 -9.66
N PHE A 73 -2.99 -13.91 -10.37
CA PHE A 73 -4.09 -13.23 -11.04
C PHE A 73 -4.76 -14.12 -12.10
N HIS A 74 -3.96 -14.79 -12.93
CA HIS A 74 -4.47 -15.76 -13.90
C HIS A 74 -5.18 -16.94 -13.23
N LYS A 75 -4.57 -17.52 -12.18
CA LYS A 75 -5.19 -18.61 -11.41
C LYS A 75 -6.51 -18.21 -10.76
N ALA A 76 -6.62 -16.96 -10.30
CA ALA A 76 -7.84 -16.42 -9.69
C ALA A 76 -8.96 -16.13 -10.71
N ASN A 77 -8.67 -16.15 -12.01
CA ASN A 77 -9.62 -15.89 -13.10
C ASN A 77 -10.43 -14.58 -12.90
N LEU A 78 -9.74 -13.52 -12.47
CA LEU A 78 -10.37 -12.23 -12.20
C LEU A 78 -10.44 -11.38 -13.48
N THR A 79 -11.60 -10.75 -13.70
CA THR A 79 -11.75 -9.68 -14.70
C THR A 79 -11.81 -8.34 -13.98
N CYS A 80 -10.85 -7.46 -14.25
CA CYS A 80 -10.71 -6.18 -13.57
C CYS A 80 -10.61 -5.04 -14.58
N ARG A 81 -11.12 -3.86 -14.21
CA ARG A 81 -11.07 -2.64 -15.04
C ARG A 81 -9.91 -1.71 -14.71
N TYR A 82 -9.32 -1.85 -13.52
CA TYR A 82 -8.22 -1.02 -13.03
C TYR A 82 -7.07 -1.91 -12.53
N TYR A 83 -7.36 -2.78 -11.56
CA TYR A 83 -6.37 -3.70 -11.01
C TYR A 83 -5.83 -4.63 -12.10
N ASN A 84 -4.50 -4.74 -12.17
CA ASN A 84 -3.77 -5.76 -12.91
C ASN A 84 -2.41 -5.97 -12.22
N PRO A 85 -1.65 -7.02 -12.58
CA PRO A 85 -0.37 -7.33 -11.92
C PRO A 85 0.67 -6.21 -11.99
N ALA A 86 0.74 -5.46 -13.08
CA ALA A 86 1.65 -4.32 -13.21
C ALA A 86 1.24 -3.18 -12.25
N ILE A 87 -0.06 -2.87 -12.18
CA ILE A 87 -0.61 -1.89 -11.23
C ILE A 87 -0.38 -2.32 -9.79
N HIS A 88 -0.52 -3.60 -9.46
CA HIS A 88 -0.26 -4.12 -8.11
C HIS A 88 1.17 -3.81 -7.67
N THR A 89 2.16 -4.17 -8.49
CA THR A 89 3.57 -3.95 -8.17
C THR A 89 3.88 -2.45 -8.11
N ALA A 90 3.40 -1.67 -9.08
CA ALA A 90 3.63 -0.23 -9.15
C ALA A 90 2.94 0.55 -8.01
N ALA A 91 1.87 0.03 -7.42
CA ALA A 91 1.14 0.71 -6.35
C ALA A 91 2.00 0.93 -5.09
N PHE A 92 3.04 0.12 -4.87
CA PHE A 92 3.99 0.29 -3.76
C PHE A 92 5.09 1.31 -4.05
N ALA A 93 5.18 1.84 -5.28
CA ALA A 93 6.04 2.97 -5.58
C ALA A 93 5.38 4.26 -5.06
N LEU A 94 6.00 4.87 -4.05
CA LEU A 94 5.51 6.08 -3.42
C LEU A 94 6.26 7.32 -3.96
N PRO A 95 5.59 8.48 -4.05
CA PRO A 95 6.27 9.73 -4.37
C PRO A 95 7.31 10.10 -3.30
N GLN A 96 8.36 10.81 -3.72
CA GLN A 96 9.48 11.18 -2.84
C GLN A 96 9.03 11.95 -1.58
N TYR A 97 8.09 12.90 -1.70
CA TYR A 97 7.61 13.67 -0.55
C TYR A 97 7.01 12.79 0.55
N LEU A 98 6.44 11.63 0.19
CA LEU A 98 5.88 10.69 1.16
C LEU A 98 6.98 9.85 1.80
N HIS A 99 8.02 9.47 1.03
CA HIS A 99 9.21 8.85 1.61
C HIS A 99 9.88 9.77 2.64
N ASP A 100 9.99 11.06 2.32
CA ASP A 100 10.59 12.06 3.21
C ASP A 100 9.77 12.21 4.51
N ALA A 101 8.43 12.32 4.39
CA ALA A 101 7.55 12.42 5.54
C ALA A 101 7.62 11.19 6.47
N LEU A 102 7.74 9.98 5.90
CA LEU A 102 7.84 8.73 6.67
C LEU A 102 9.22 8.51 7.29
N SER A 103 10.26 9.17 6.77
CA SER A 103 11.64 9.07 7.26
C SER A 103 11.99 10.17 8.27
N ALA A 104 11.10 11.15 8.45
CA ALA A 104 11.27 12.21 9.43
C ALA A 104 11.26 11.63 10.86
N PRO A 105 12.16 12.10 11.75
CA PRO A 105 12.32 11.57 13.10
C PRO A 105 11.12 11.82 14.02
#